data_AF-A0A7X6ZL91-F1
#
_entry.id   AF-A0A7X6ZL91-F1
#
_cell.length_a   1.000
_cell.length_b   1.000
_cell.length_c   1.000
_cell.angle_alpha   90.00
_cell.angle_beta   90.00
_cell.angle_gamma   90.00
#
_symmetry.space_group_name_H-M   'P 1'
#
loop_
_entity.id
_entity.type
_entity.pdbx_description
1 polymer ?
#
loop_
_entity_poly.entity_id
_entity_poly.type
_entity_poly.pdbx_seq_one_letter_code
_entity_poly.pdbx_strand_id
1 'polypeptide(L)'
;MKHFFIIISIVLISSFNSCKKDNNLSTEQNKSEISLKKFSAPEETTINQQTANSYVKTSTALHLLAKDWVTQLESTQNAEERVLILGGFEKARDQLIRKIGLEGIEHFNWISTVAIKDQKNKDVFEKAGLHIASE
;
A
#
# COMPACT_ATOMS: atom_id res chain seq x y z
N MET A 1 8.38 -4.55 -66.67
CA MET A 1 8.47 -6.02 -66.66
C MET A 1 9.69 -6.40 -65.82
N LYS A 2 9.51 -7.33 -64.87
CA LYS A 2 10.53 -8.08 -64.09
C LYS A 2 11.27 -7.25 -63.02
N HIS A 3 10.95 -7.44 -61.73
CA HIS A 3 11.46 -8.50 -60.80
C HIS A 3 12.92 -8.19 -60.41
N PHE A 4 13.39 -8.17 -59.16
CA PHE A 4 12.96 -8.86 -57.93
C PHE A 4 13.74 -8.27 -56.72
N PHE A 5 13.31 -8.64 -55.52
CA PHE A 5 13.75 -8.27 -54.16
C PHE A 5 15.25 -8.52 -53.81
N ILE A 6 15.71 -7.90 -52.70
CA ILE A 6 16.42 -8.49 -51.51
C ILE A 6 17.19 -7.36 -50.76
N ILE A 7 16.69 -6.84 -49.61
CA ILE A 7 17.06 -7.11 -48.19
C ILE A 7 18.55 -6.92 -47.87
N ILE A 8 18.87 -6.07 -46.87
CA ILE A 8 19.70 -6.39 -45.68
C ILE A 8 19.78 -5.16 -44.75
N SER A 9 19.31 -5.37 -43.51
CA SER A 9 19.49 -4.52 -42.34
C SER A 9 20.97 -4.30 -42.01
N ILE A 10 21.35 -3.07 -41.68
CA ILE A 10 22.58 -2.81 -40.92
C ILE A 10 22.16 -2.27 -39.55
N VAL A 11 22.05 -3.21 -38.62
CA VAL A 11 21.98 -2.98 -37.18
C VAL A 11 23.37 -2.52 -36.74
N LEU A 12 23.49 -1.29 -36.27
CA LEU A 12 24.70 -0.79 -35.62
C LEU A 12 24.77 -1.39 -34.21
N ILE A 13 25.65 -2.37 -34.06
CA ILE A 13 26.04 -3.01 -32.81
C ILE A 13 26.98 -2.04 -32.08
N SER A 14 26.46 -1.33 -31.07
CA SER A 14 27.30 -0.62 -30.11
C SER A 14 27.84 -1.61 -29.09
N SER A 15 29.08 -2.04 -29.33
CA SER A 15 30.14 -2.43 -28.38
C SER A 15 29.71 -2.74 -26.94
N PHE A 16 29.57 -4.03 -26.62
CA PHE A 16 29.82 -4.51 -25.25
C PHE A 16 31.33 -4.43 -24.99
N ASN A 17 31.74 -3.42 -24.24
CA ASN A 17 33.08 -3.38 -23.69
C ASN A 17 33.20 -4.41 -22.57
N SER A 18 34.22 -5.23 -22.74
CA SER A 18 34.71 -6.30 -21.88
C SER A 18 34.90 -5.85 -20.42
N CYS A 19 34.50 -6.73 -19.49
CA CYS A 19 34.77 -6.63 -18.06
C CYS A 19 36.22 -6.25 -17.78
N LYS A 20 36.41 -5.13 -17.08
CA LYS A 20 37.57 -4.97 -16.21
C LYS A 20 37.11 -5.04 -14.76
N LYS A 21 37.72 -6.01 -14.08
CA LYS A 21 37.55 -6.40 -12.69
C LYS A 21 38.01 -5.30 -11.74
N ASP A 22 37.49 -5.39 -10.52
CA ASP A 22 37.97 -4.78 -9.29
C ASP A 22 37.58 -3.33 -9.05
N ASN A 23 36.41 -3.14 -8.42
CA ASN A 23 36.26 -2.18 -7.34
C ASN A 23 35.24 -2.72 -6.34
N ASN A 24 35.70 -2.86 -5.09
CA ASN A 24 34.88 -3.07 -3.92
C ASN A 24 33.75 -2.04 -3.89
N LEU A 25 32.53 -2.49 -4.15
CA LEU A 25 31.33 -1.77 -3.74
C LEU A 25 30.40 -2.78 -3.09
N SER A 26 30.74 -3.11 -1.85
CA SER A 26 29.75 -3.46 -0.83
C SER A 26 28.75 -2.31 -0.78
N THR A 27 27.79 -2.33 -1.70
CA THR A 27 26.57 -1.58 -1.50
C THR A 27 25.85 -2.40 -0.45
N GLU A 28 26.17 -2.13 0.81
CA GLU A 28 25.22 -2.34 1.89
C GLU A 28 23.95 -1.63 1.44
N GLN A 29 23.04 -2.37 0.80
CA GLN A 29 21.62 -2.16 0.98
C GLN A 29 21.31 -2.53 2.44
N ASN A 30 21.90 -1.78 3.37
CA ASN A 30 21.29 -1.45 4.63
C ASN A 30 20.16 -0.45 4.30
N LYS A 31 19.20 -0.91 3.47
CA LYS A 31 17.83 -0.50 3.66
C LYS A 31 17.51 -1.16 4.97
N SER A 32 17.77 -0.44 6.07
CA SER A 32 17.25 -0.76 7.39
C SER A 32 15.84 -1.21 7.12
N GLU A 33 15.61 -2.52 7.25
CA GLU A 33 14.28 -3.08 7.26
C GLU A 33 13.66 -2.36 8.44
N ILE A 34 12.95 -1.26 8.15
CA ILE A 34 12.27 -0.47 9.16
C ILE A 34 11.41 -1.51 9.81
N SER A 35 11.82 -1.95 11.00
CA SER A 35 11.14 -3.00 11.73
C SER A 35 9.76 -2.44 11.95
N LEU A 36 8.82 -2.88 11.11
CA LEU A 36 7.46 -2.40 11.10
C LEU A 36 6.91 -2.95 12.41
N LYS A 37 6.90 -2.10 13.43
CA LYS A 37 6.39 -2.46 14.75
C LYS A 37 5.01 -3.07 14.53
N LYS A 38 4.91 -4.37 14.80
CA LYS A 38 3.66 -5.12 14.65
C LYS A 38 2.72 -4.60 15.74
N PHE A 39 1.51 -4.25 15.34
CA PHE A 39 0.48 -3.84 16.30
C PHE A 39 0.26 -4.96 17.32
N SER A 40 0.22 -4.58 18.59
CA SER A 40 -0.24 -5.44 19.68
C SER A 40 -1.48 -4.80 20.26
N ALA A 41 -2.58 -5.55 20.33
CA ALA A 41 -3.80 -5.05 20.92
C ALA A 41 -3.56 -4.65 22.38
N PRO A 42 -3.97 -3.44 22.80
CA PRO A 42 -3.88 -3.04 24.20
C PRO A 42 -4.88 -3.83 25.05
N GLU A 43 -4.59 -3.95 26.36
CA GLU A 43 -5.50 -4.59 27.32
C GLU A 43 -6.77 -3.75 27.53
N GLU A 44 -6.64 -2.43 27.49
CA GLU A 44 -7.77 -1.51 27.52
C GLU A 44 -8.21 -1.12 26.11
N THR A 45 -9.53 -1.00 25.95
CA THR A 45 -10.17 -0.62 24.69
C THR A 45 -10.31 0.88 24.49
N THR A 46 -9.94 1.68 25.50
CA THR A 46 -10.00 3.14 25.46
C THR A 46 -9.00 3.70 24.45
N ILE A 47 -9.44 4.61 23.58
CA ILE A 47 -8.58 5.32 22.63
C ILE A 47 -8.58 6.83 22.88
N ASN A 48 -7.53 7.51 22.42
CA ASN A 48 -7.45 8.96 22.47
C ASN A 48 -7.98 9.62 21.17
N GLN A 49 -8.13 10.95 21.21
CA GLN A 49 -8.64 11.73 20.08
C GLN A 49 -7.77 11.60 18.83
N GLN A 50 -6.45 11.49 18.97
CA GLN A 50 -5.55 11.34 17.83
C GLN A 50 -5.81 10.02 17.09
N THR A 51 -5.92 8.91 17.83
CA THR A 51 -6.22 7.59 17.25
C THR A 51 -7.59 7.59 16.55
N ALA A 52 -8.61 8.18 17.15
CA ALA A 52 -9.93 8.30 16.53
C ALA A 52 -9.90 9.14 15.24
N ASN A 53 -9.19 10.27 15.24
CA ASN A 53 -9.00 11.10 14.05
C ASN A 53 -8.24 10.34 12.94
N SER A 54 -7.19 9.59 13.30
CA SER A 54 -6.45 8.76 12.36
C SER A 54 -7.33 7.65 11.78
N TYR A 55 -8.19 7.03 12.59
CA TYR A 55 -9.17 6.04 12.12
C TYR A 55 -10.14 6.63 11.09
N VAL A 56 -10.80 7.75 11.38
CA VAL A 56 -11.76 8.37 10.45
C VAL A 56 -11.10 8.77 9.12
N LYS A 57 -9.91 9.38 9.19
CA LYS A 57 -9.12 9.72 8.01
C LYS A 57 -8.73 8.47 7.22
N THR A 58 -8.32 7.41 7.92
CA THR A 58 -7.96 6.13 7.30
C THR A 58 -9.14 5.49 6.59
N SER A 59 -10.32 5.44 7.22
CA SER A 59 -11.53 4.89 6.59
C SER A 59 -11.89 5.60 5.28
N THR A 60 -11.80 6.94 5.28
CA THR A 60 -12.04 7.75 4.07
C THR A 60 -10.99 7.47 3.00
N ALA A 61 -9.72 7.49 3.37
CA ALA A 61 -8.62 7.28 2.44
C ALA A 61 -8.62 5.86 1.84
N LEU A 62 -8.97 4.85 2.63
CA LEU A 62 -9.12 3.47 2.18
C LEU A 62 -10.27 3.31 1.19
N HIS A 63 -11.39 4.00 1.42
CA HIS A 63 -12.50 4.01 0.47
C HIS A 63 -12.09 4.58 -0.89
N LEU A 64 -11.37 5.71 -0.88
CA LEU A 64 -10.86 6.33 -2.11
C LEU A 64 -9.83 5.42 -2.81
N LEU A 65 -8.88 4.87 -2.05
CA LEU A 65 -7.90 3.92 -2.58
C LEU A 65 -8.58 2.72 -3.24
N ALA A 66 -9.57 2.12 -2.59
CA ALA A 66 -10.32 0.99 -3.14
C ALA A 66 -11.05 1.35 -4.43
N LYS A 67 -11.69 2.53 -4.50
CA LYS A 67 -12.38 3.02 -5.70
C LYS A 67 -11.43 3.14 -6.90
N ASP A 68 -10.27 3.77 -6.70
CA ASP A 68 -9.28 3.94 -7.77
C ASP A 68 -8.73 2.58 -8.23
N TRP A 69 -8.48 1.68 -7.26
CA TRP A 69 -7.94 0.36 -7.55
C TRP A 69 -8.93 -0.56 -8.27
N VAL A 70 -10.20 -0.55 -7.88
CA VAL A 70 -11.26 -1.29 -8.58
C VAL A 70 -11.37 -0.83 -10.02
N THR A 71 -11.35 0.49 -10.26
CA THR A 71 -11.36 1.06 -11.60
C THR A 71 -10.19 0.53 -12.45
N GLN A 72 -8.98 0.51 -11.88
CA GLN A 72 -7.80 -0.02 -12.54
C GLN A 72 -7.95 -1.52 -12.85
N LEU A 73 -8.43 -2.31 -11.88
CA LEU A 73 -8.62 -3.75 -12.02
C LEU A 73 -9.63 -4.09 -13.13
N GLU A 74 -10.75 -3.37 -13.17
CA GLU A 74 -11.81 -3.56 -14.18
C GLU A 74 -11.33 -3.20 -15.59
N SER A 75 -10.48 -2.16 -15.71
CA SER A 75 -9.89 -1.75 -16.99
C SER A 75 -8.80 -2.69 -17.51
N THR A 76 -8.25 -3.55 -16.65
CA THR A 76 -7.14 -4.45 -17.00
C THR A 76 -7.70 -5.74 -17.60
N GLN A 77 -7.31 -6.08 -18.83
CA GLN A 77 -7.79 -7.30 -19.52
C GLN A 77 -6.92 -8.53 -19.26
N ASN A 78 -5.63 -8.33 -18.98
CA ASN A 78 -4.67 -9.41 -18.75
C ASN A 78 -4.80 -9.98 -17.33
N ALA A 79 -4.95 -11.31 -17.21
CA ALA A 79 -5.14 -11.99 -15.93
C ALA A 79 -3.89 -11.95 -15.02
N GLU A 80 -2.69 -12.04 -15.58
CA GLU A 80 -1.42 -11.96 -14.83
C GLU A 80 -1.22 -10.56 -14.25
N GLU A 81 -1.54 -9.52 -15.02
CA GLU A 81 -1.48 -8.13 -14.56
C GLU A 81 -2.50 -7.86 -13.44
N ARG A 82 -3.70 -8.44 -13.51
CA ARG A 82 -4.68 -8.37 -12.42
C ARG A 82 -4.13 -8.95 -11.12
N VAL A 83 -3.42 -10.07 -11.16
CA VAL A 83 -2.79 -10.66 -9.96
C VAL A 83 -1.75 -9.71 -9.36
N LEU A 84 -0.94 -9.05 -10.19
CA LEU A 84 0.03 -8.05 -9.73
C LEU A 84 -0.65 -6.83 -9.09
N ILE A 85 -1.72 -6.34 -9.71
CA ILE A 85 -2.54 -5.23 -9.18
C ILE A 85 -3.11 -5.60 -7.81
N LEU A 86 -3.68 -6.80 -7.66
CA LEU A 86 -4.22 -7.28 -6.38
C LEU A 86 -3.15 -7.40 -5.29
N GLY A 87 -1.97 -7.96 -5.62
CA GLY A 87 -0.86 -8.05 -4.66
C GLY A 87 -0.28 -6.69 -4.26
N GLY A 88 -0.33 -5.69 -5.16
CA GLY A 88 0.05 -4.32 -4.88
C GLY A 88 -0.89 -3.61 -3.91
N PHE A 89 -2.19 -3.91 -3.98
CA PHE A 89 -3.22 -3.27 -3.15
C PHE A 89 -2.97 -3.46 -1.66
N GLU A 90 -2.65 -4.69 -1.23
CA GLU A 90 -2.44 -4.98 0.20
C GLU A 90 -1.29 -4.17 0.80
N LYS A 91 -0.21 -4.02 0.03
CA LYS A 91 0.95 -3.21 0.42
C LYS A 91 0.61 -1.73 0.46
N ALA A 92 -0.08 -1.23 -0.57
CA ALA A 92 -0.51 0.16 -0.63
C ALA A 92 -1.47 0.51 0.53
N ARG A 93 -2.39 -0.40 0.85
CA ARG A 93 -3.30 -0.31 2.00
C ARG A 93 -2.54 -0.16 3.30
N ASP A 94 -1.63 -1.09 3.62
CA ASP A 94 -0.89 -1.03 4.91
C ASP A 94 0.00 0.21 5.00
N GLN A 95 0.65 0.60 3.89
CA GLN A 95 1.44 1.83 3.83
C GLN A 95 0.59 3.09 4.05
N LEU A 96 -0.60 3.16 3.47
CA LEU A 96 -1.53 4.27 3.65
C LEU A 96 -1.97 4.39 5.11
N ILE A 97 -2.35 3.27 5.72
CA ILE A 97 -2.78 3.21 7.13
C ILE A 97 -1.65 3.71 8.05
N ARG A 98 -0.42 3.26 7.80
CA ARG A 98 0.77 3.71 8.55
C ARG A 98 1.07 5.19 8.35
N LYS A 99 0.95 5.69 7.13
CA LYS A 99 1.18 7.10 6.80
C LYS A 99 0.20 8.04 7.51
N ILE A 100 -1.03 7.59 7.74
CA ILE A 100 -2.06 8.37 8.47
C ILE A 100 -1.86 8.30 10.00
N GLY A 101 -1.03 7.36 10.48
CA GLY A 101 -0.60 7.31 11.88
C GLY A 101 -1.18 6.15 12.69
N LEU A 102 -1.73 5.12 12.04
CA LEU A 102 -2.05 3.84 12.69
C LEU A 102 -0.88 2.85 12.53
N GLU A 103 -0.85 1.78 13.33
CA GLU A 103 0.27 0.81 13.32
C GLU A 103 0.13 -0.29 12.24
N GLY A 104 -0.66 -0.02 11.20
CA GLY A 104 -0.99 -0.93 10.11
C GLY A 104 -2.40 -1.49 10.18
N ILE A 105 -2.71 -2.41 9.27
CA ILE A 105 -4.07 -2.94 9.08
C ILE A 105 -4.65 -3.59 10.34
N GLU A 106 -3.81 -4.21 11.17
CA GLU A 106 -4.25 -4.84 12.42
C GLU A 106 -4.71 -3.82 13.47
N HIS A 107 -4.08 -2.66 13.55
CA HIS A 107 -4.54 -1.57 14.41
C HIS A 107 -5.88 -1.03 13.90
N PHE A 108 -6.00 -0.81 12.58
CA PHE A 108 -7.26 -0.38 11.98
C PHE A 108 -8.41 -1.37 12.25
N ASN A 109 -8.15 -2.67 12.07
CA ASN A 109 -9.10 -3.75 12.31
C ASN A 109 -9.51 -3.83 13.78
N TRP A 110 -8.57 -3.67 14.71
CA TRP A 110 -8.90 -3.63 16.13
C TRP A 110 -9.80 -2.45 16.48
N ILE A 111 -9.54 -1.26 15.92
CA ILE A 111 -10.41 -0.10 16.14
C ILE A 111 -11.82 -0.37 15.60
N SER A 112 -11.93 -0.88 14.37
CA SER A 112 -13.22 -1.10 13.70
C SER A 112 -14.06 -2.23 14.28
N THR A 113 -13.45 -3.17 15.00
CA THR A 113 -14.14 -4.35 15.53
C THR A 113 -14.30 -4.34 17.05
N VAL A 114 -13.38 -3.68 17.77
CA VAL A 114 -13.31 -3.66 19.23
C VAL A 114 -13.55 -2.24 19.75
N ALA A 115 -12.66 -1.28 19.45
CA ALA A 115 -12.71 0.03 20.08
C ALA A 115 -14.01 0.81 19.77
N ILE A 116 -14.54 0.67 18.56
CA ILE A 116 -15.78 1.35 18.14
C ILE A 116 -17.02 0.88 18.91
N LYS A 117 -16.99 -0.33 19.49
CA LYS A 117 -18.11 -0.89 20.26
C LYS A 117 -18.05 -0.54 21.74
N ASP A 118 -16.91 -0.04 22.22
CA ASP A 118 -16.78 0.39 23.59
C ASP A 118 -17.41 1.77 23.78
N GLN A 119 -18.45 1.83 24.61
CA GLN A 119 -19.17 3.05 24.94
C GLN A 119 -18.25 4.16 25.49
N LYS A 120 -17.12 3.80 26.12
CA LYS A 120 -16.12 4.76 26.61
C LYS A 120 -15.51 5.62 25.50
N ASN A 121 -15.51 5.12 24.26
CA ASN A 121 -14.93 5.81 23.11
C ASN A 121 -15.93 6.65 22.32
N LYS A 122 -17.22 6.61 22.65
CA LYS A 122 -18.28 7.28 21.87
C LYS A 122 -17.97 8.75 21.64
N ASP A 123 -17.73 9.50 22.71
CA ASP A 123 -17.45 10.94 22.64
C ASP A 123 -16.20 11.26 21.79
N VAL A 124 -15.19 10.39 21.84
CA VAL A 124 -13.93 10.58 21.12
C VAL A 124 -14.13 10.35 19.62
N PHE A 125 -14.91 9.34 19.24
CA PHE A 125 -15.28 9.10 17.85
C PHE A 125 -16.23 10.18 17.30
N GLU A 126 -17.21 10.62 18.08
CA GLU A 126 -18.11 11.71 17.67
C GLU A 126 -17.33 13.00 17.40
N LYS A 127 -16.38 13.36 18.27
CA LYS A 127 -15.46 14.49 18.04
C LYS A 127 -14.59 14.32 16.80
N ALA A 128 -14.28 13.08 16.43
CA ALA A 128 -13.55 12.77 15.20
C ALA A 128 -14.45 12.82 13.94
N GLY A 129 -15.74 13.07 14.09
CA GLY A 129 -16.72 13.10 12.99
C GLY A 129 -17.34 11.74 12.66
N LEU A 130 -17.17 10.74 13.54
CA LEU A 130 -17.79 9.43 13.39
C LEU A 130 -19.01 9.32 14.32
N HIS A 131 -20.20 9.34 13.72
CA HIS A 131 -21.44 9.09 14.44
C HIS A 131 -21.69 7.59 14.54
N ILE A 132 -21.46 7.03 15.71
CA ILE A 132 -21.75 5.62 16.01
C ILE A 132 -23.25 5.54 16.27
N ALA A 133 -23.97 4.77 15.45
CA ALA A 133 -25.38 4.49 15.70
C ALA A 133 -25.50 3.78 17.04
N SER A 134 -26.18 4.40 18.00
CA SER A 134 -26.54 3.73 19.25
C SER A 134 -27.64 2.72 18.94
N GLU A 135 -27.38 1.44 19.19
CA GLU A 135 -28.41 0.39 19.23
C GLU A 135 -29.30 0.54 20.47
#